data_AF-A0A948FAE2-F1
#
_entry.id   AF-A0A948FAE2-F1
#
_cell.length_a   1.000
_cell.length_b   1.000
_cell.length_c   1.000
_cell.angle_alpha   90.00
_cell.angle_beta   90.00
_cell.angle_gamma   90.00
#
_symmetry.space_group_name_H-M   'P 1'
#
loop_
_entity.id
_entity.type
_entity.pdbx_description
1 polymer ?
#
loop_
_entity_poly.entity_id
_entity_poly.type
_entity_poly.pdbx_seq_one_letter_code
_entity_poly.pdbx_strand_id
1 'polypeptide(L)'
;MKTSSRFRPYNPDQLFLLPQDMKQWLPEEDLVYFIMDVVKQLDLSKIHRPYELERRGQPPYNPTMMVSLLLYAYAVGMPSSRKIEQATHHWIPFRVLTANQHPDHDTIAEFRKRHLKHLADLFVQVLRLCQKAGLVKLGHISLDGTKVKANASKRKAMSYGRMEKKASELKKEIEQLLAQAELADAEEDALYGKGKRNEELPEELQFRQSRLKKILEAKQALEEEARIEAEAKRPEYEARKKTYEEKTGRRGRPPKPPSEKPDPKTQRNFTDPESRIMPASGAKSFIQGYNCQAAVDQSSDDFRRV
;
A
#
# COMPACT_ATOMS: atom_id res chain seq x y z
N MET A 1 -47.27 -3.30 -13.01
CA MET A 1 -46.39 -2.22 -12.50
C MET A 1 -45.01 -2.80 -12.24
N LYS A 2 -43.96 -2.33 -12.93
CA LYS A 2 -42.58 -2.76 -12.63
C LYS A 2 -42.17 -2.13 -11.30
N THR A 3 -41.90 -2.96 -10.31
CA THR A 3 -41.32 -2.53 -9.02
C THR A 3 -39.90 -2.04 -9.27
N SER A 4 -39.76 -0.72 -9.43
CA SER A 4 -38.45 -0.07 -9.42
C SER A 4 -37.86 -0.22 -8.02
N SER A 5 -36.73 -0.92 -7.91
CA SER A 5 -36.00 -1.06 -6.65
C SER A 5 -35.54 0.32 -6.18
N ARG A 6 -36.05 0.77 -5.03
CA ARG A 6 -35.73 2.07 -4.43
C ARG A 6 -34.36 2.00 -3.74
N PHE A 7 -33.30 2.35 -4.47
CA PHE A 7 -31.95 2.44 -3.91
C PHE A 7 -31.77 3.72 -3.08
N ARG A 8 -30.74 3.72 -2.20
CA ARG A 8 -30.28 4.95 -1.55
C ARG A 8 -29.57 5.85 -2.57
N PRO A 9 -29.67 7.19 -2.44
CA PRO A 9 -28.93 8.10 -3.29
C PRO A 9 -27.42 7.88 -3.12
N TYR A 10 -26.69 7.82 -4.23
CA TYR A 10 -25.23 7.70 -4.27
C TYR A 10 -24.66 8.98 -4.88
N ASN A 11 -24.02 9.82 -4.06
CA ASN A 11 -23.41 11.07 -4.48
C ASN A 11 -22.06 11.28 -3.76
N PRO A 12 -20.93 10.86 -4.35
CA PRO A 12 -19.61 11.05 -3.76
C PRO A 12 -19.13 12.51 -3.75
N ASP A 13 -19.76 13.38 -4.53
CA ASP A 13 -19.46 14.82 -4.59
C ASP A 13 -20.25 15.63 -3.55
N GLN A 14 -21.06 14.97 -2.72
CA GLN A 14 -21.83 15.61 -1.66
C GLN A 14 -20.89 16.19 -0.59
N LEU A 15 -20.95 17.50 -0.41
CA LEU A 15 -20.22 18.21 0.64
C LEU A 15 -20.97 18.11 1.98
N PHE A 16 -20.22 18.07 3.08
CA PHE A 16 -20.77 18.30 4.41
C PHE A 16 -20.95 19.79 4.65
N LEU A 17 -22.11 20.19 5.19
CA LEU A 17 -22.40 21.58 5.53
C LEU A 17 -21.55 22.09 6.71
N LEU A 18 -21.30 21.22 7.69
CA LEU A 18 -20.44 21.47 8.85
C LEU A 18 -19.38 20.36 8.96
N PRO A 19 -18.18 20.65 9.49
CA PRO A 19 -17.19 19.62 9.78
C PRO A 19 -17.79 18.56 10.70
N GLN A 20 -17.67 17.28 10.31
CA GLN A 20 -18.05 16.18 11.18
C GLN A 20 -17.01 15.98 12.29
N ASP A 21 -17.47 15.56 13.46
CA ASP A 21 -16.57 15.06 14.50
C ASP A 21 -15.92 13.76 14.00
N MET A 22 -14.58 13.71 13.98
CA MET A 22 -13.83 12.53 13.55
C MET A 22 -14.18 11.30 14.41
N LYS A 23 -14.60 11.50 15.66
CA LYS A 23 -15.04 10.41 16.54
C LYS A 23 -16.33 9.74 16.08
N GLN A 24 -17.09 10.35 15.17
CA GLN A 24 -18.29 9.74 14.60
C GLN A 24 -17.97 8.87 13.38
N TRP A 25 -16.72 8.85 12.91
CA TRP A 25 -16.32 8.03 11.76
C TRP A 25 -16.15 6.56 12.09
N LEU A 26 -16.06 6.21 13.39
CA LEU A 26 -15.90 4.84 13.87
C LEU A 26 -17.04 4.46 14.82
N PRO A 27 -17.38 3.17 14.92
CA PRO A 27 -18.28 2.68 15.98
C PRO A 27 -17.70 2.94 17.37
N GLU A 28 -18.56 3.14 18.38
CA GLU A 28 -18.13 3.42 19.77
C GLU A 28 -17.24 2.31 20.37
N GLU A 29 -17.40 1.08 19.91
CA GLU A 29 -16.64 -0.10 20.36
C GLU A 29 -15.29 -0.28 19.64
N ASP A 30 -14.89 0.66 18.79
CA ASP A 30 -13.65 0.56 18.02
C ASP A 30 -12.41 0.55 18.93
N LEU A 31 -11.42 -0.26 18.53
CA LEU A 31 -10.17 -0.44 19.27
C LEU A 31 -9.40 0.88 19.47
N VAL A 32 -9.53 1.82 18.54
CA VAL A 32 -8.87 3.13 18.64
C VAL A 32 -9.21 3.84 19.95
N TYR A 33 -10.49 3.86 20.34
CA TYR A 33 -10.91 4.55 21.56
C TYR A 33 -10.35 3.88 22.80
N PHE A 34 -10.32 2.55 22.81
CA PHE A 34 -9.68 1.80 23.88
C PHE A 34 -8.19 2.14 24.00
N ILE A 35 -7.44 2.16 22.89
CA ILE A 35 -6.03 2.52 22.89
C ILE A 35 -5.83 3.96 23.39
N MET A 36 -6.62 4.92 22.91
CA MET A 36 -6.55 6.32 23.36
C MET A 36 -6.78 6.44 24.86
N ASP A 37 -7.76 5.72 25.41
CA ASP A 37 -8.05 5.77 26.83
C ASP A 37 -6.99 5.08 27.68
N VAL A 38 -6.43 3.95 27.23
CA VAL A 38 -5.32 3.29 27.90
C VAL A 38 -4.09 4.21 27.94
N VAL A 39 -3.71 4.81 26.80
CA VAL A 39 -2.49 5.63 26.73
C VAL A 39 -2.60 6.87 27.62
N LYS A 40 -3.80 7.46 27.79
CA LYS A 40 -4.03 8.56 28.76
C LYS A 40 -3.72 8.18 30.21
N GLN A 41 -3.82 6.89 30.56
CA GLN A 41 -3.54 6.40 31.91
C GLN A 41 -2.07 6.01 32.12
N LEU A 42 -1.25 6.01 31.06
CA LEU A 42 0.16 5.65 31.15
C LEU A 42 1.01 6.85 31.56
N ASP A 43 2.05 6.59 32.37
CA ASP A 43 3.08 7.59 32.63
C ASP A 43 4.02 7.70 31.43
N LEU A 44 3.86 8.78 30.67
CA LEU A 44 4.69 9.11 29.51
C LEU A 44 5.79 10.12 29.82
N SER A 45 6.03 10.47 31.10
CA SER A 45 7.00 11.50 31.51
C SER A 45 8.40 11.29 30.90
N LYS A 46 8.87 10.04 30.86
CA LYS A 46 10.17 9.67 30.26
C LYS A 46 10.24 9.92 28.76
N ILE A 47 9.12 9.78 28.06
CA ILE A 47 9.01 10.01 26.63
C ILE A 47 8.87 11.52 26.34
N HIS A 48 8.17 12.27 27.18
CA HIS A 48 8.01 13.73 27.04
C HIS A 48 9.30 14.50 27.37
N ARG A 49 10.06 14.06 28.37
CA ARG A 49 11.23 14.78 28.91
C ARG A 49 12.24 15.29 27.86
N PRO A 50 12.65 14.52 26.83
CA PRO A 50 13.57 15.03 25.81
C PRO A 50 13.02 16.23 25.03
N TYR A 51 11.70 16.30 24.84
CA TYR A 51 11.04 17.35 24.05
C TYR A 51 10.72 18.61 24.88
N GLU A 52 10.62 18.50 26.20
CA GLU A 52 10.40 19.66 27.08
C GLU A 52 11.66 20.53 27.22
N LEU A 53 12.83 19.91 27.10
CA LEU A 53 14.14 20.55 27.27
C LEU A 53 14.59 21.29 26.00
N GLU A 54 14.07 20.91 24.83
CA GLU A 54 14.50 21.44 23.54
C GLU A 54 13.35 22.18 22.84
N ARG A 55 13.43 23.52 22.80
CA ARG A 55 12.37 24.40 22.26
C ARG A 55 12.72 25.05 20.93
N ARG A 56 13.74 24.54 20.22
CA ARG A 56 14.21 25.09 18.94
C ARG A 56 13.71 24.23 17.78
N GLY A 57 13.38 24.88 16.66
CA GLY A 57 12.91 24.20 15.44
C GLY A 57 11.38 24.10 15.34
N GLN A 58 10.93 23.31 14.37
CA GLN A 58 9.51 23.01 14.19
C GLN A 58 8.99 22.19 15.38
N PRO A 59 7.80 22.50 15.93
CA PRO A 59 7.23 21.74 17.03
C PRO A 59 7.11 20.25 16.67
N PRO A 60 7.60 19.33 17.52
CA PRO A 60 7.46 17.90 17.27
C PRO A 60 6.00 17.47 17.38
N TYR A 61 5.67 16.34 16.76
CA TYR A 61 4.40 15.67 17.01
C TYR A 61 4.23 15.33 18.48
N ASN A 62 2.99 15.35 18.97
CA ASN A 62 2.70 15.05 20.36
C ASN A 62 3.16 13.61 20.71
N PRO A 63 4.05 13.40 21.70
CA PRO A 63 4.55 12.08 22.02
C PRO A 63 3.46 11.08 22.44
N THR A 64 2.37 11.55 23.06
CA THR A 64 1.20 10.71 23.39
C THR A 64 0.52 10.18 22.13
N MET A 65 0.43 11.00 21.08
CA MET A 65 -0.10 10.59 19.77
C MET A 65 0.83 9.57 19.11
N MET A 66 2.14 9.82 19.12
CA MET A 66 3.13 8.91 18.52
C MET A 66 3.16 7.53 19.21
N VAL A 67 3.05 7.48 20.54
CA VAL A 67 2.91 6.23 21.31
C VAL A 67 1.62 5.49 20.94
N SER A 68 0.49 6.22 20.89
CA SER A 68 -0.81 5.65 20.51
C SER A 68 -0.76 5.06 19.10
N LEU A 69 -0.09 5.75 18.17
CA LEU A 69 0.03 5.37 16.78
C LEU A 69 0.78 4.05 16.62
N LEU A 70 1.96 3.94 17.25
CA LEU A 70 2.76 2.70 17.24
C LEU A 70 2.01 1.54 17.92
N LEU A 71 1.35 1.81 19.04
CA LEU A 71 0.62 0.78 19.78
C LEU A 71 -0.55 0.22 18.97
N TYR A 72 -1.33 1.10 18.34
CA TYR A 72 -2.42 0.70 17.47
C TYR A 72 -1.91 -0.03 16.23
N ALA A 73 -0.88 0.51 15.56
CA ALA A 73 -0.27 -0.11 14.39
C ALA A 73 0.17 -1.55 14.67
N TYR A 74 0.81 -1.80 15.81
CA TYR A 74 1.28 -3.14 16.16
C TYR A 74 0.14 -4.04 16.59
N ALA A 75 -0.88 -3.51 17.27
CA ALA A 75 -2.08 -4.27 17.59
C ALA A 75 -2.79 -4.78 16.33
N VAL A 76 -2.76 -4.03 15.22
CA VAL A 76 -3.31 -4.46 13.92
C VAL A 76 -2.30 -5.20 13.02
N GLY A 77 -1.07 -5.42 13.48
CA GLY A 77 -0.05 -6.17 12.74
C GLY A 77 0.64 -5.39 11.60
N MET A 78 0.81 -4.07 11.77
CA MET A 78 1.43 -3.18 10.79
C MET A 78 2.73 -2.55 11.37
N PRO A 79 3.89 -3.23 11.27
CA PRO A 79 5.12 -2.74 11.90
C PRO A 79 5.94 -1.72 11.07
N SER A 80 5.82 -1.74 9.73
CA SER A 80 6.55 -0.85 8.82
C SER A 80 6.13 0.61 9.01
N SER A 81 7.09 1.50 9.21
CA SER A 81 6.83 2.94 9.38
C SER A 81 6.22 3.56 8.12
N ARG A 82 6.57 3.05 6.93
CA ARG A 82 6.00 3.50 5.65
C ARG A 82 4.54 3.09 5.51
N LYS A 83 4.19 1.86 5.91
CA LYS A 83 2.79 1.42 5.96
C LYS A 83 1.99 2.21 7.00
N ILE A 84 2.60 2.54 8.14
CA ILE A 84 1.96 3.37 9.17
C ILE A 84 1.69 4.79 8.63
N GLU A 85 2.68 5.43 8.01
CA GLU A 85 2.53 6.73 7.35
C GLU A 85 1.36 6.69 6.35
N GLN A 86 1.36 5.71 5.45
CA GLN A 86 0.29 5.52 4.47
C GLN A 86 -1.08 5.31 5.14
N ALA A 87 -1.14 4.51 6.21
CA ALA A 87 -2.37 4.27 6.95
C ALA A 87 -2.94 5.56 7.56
N THR A 88 -2.09 6.52 7.98
CA THR A 88 -2.57 7.82 8.46
C THR A 88 -3.34 8.58 7.38
N HIS A 89 -3.10 8.35 6.09
CA HIS A 89 -3.87 8.99 5.00
C HIS A 89 -5.13 8.22 4.62
N HIS A 90 -5.05 6.90 4.57
CA HIS A 90 -6.08 6.08 3.94
C HIS A 90 -7.02 5.38 4.91
N TRP A 91 -6.61 5.18 6.17
CA TRP A 91 -7.35 4.36 7.13
C TRP A 91 -7.96 5.25 8.20
N ILE A 92 -9.29 5.25 8.30
CA ILE A 92 -10.06 6.07 9.25
C ILE A 92 -9.57 5.88 10.70
N PRO A 93 -9.31 4.66 11.20
CA PRO A 93 -8.82 4.47 12.57
C PRO A 93 -7.54 5.25 12.88
N PHE A 94 -6.58 5.21 11.96
CA PHE A 94 -5.31 5.95 12.09
C PHE A 94 -5.55 7.45 12.05
N ARG A 95 -6.42 7.95 11.16
CA ARG A 95 -6.79 9.37 11.08
C ARG A 95 -7.43 9.89 12.36
N VAL A 96 -8.35 9.13 12.93
CA VAL A 96 -8.99 9.51 14.21
C VAL A 96 -7.95 9.55 15.32
N LEU A 97 -7.11 8.53 15.39
CA LEU A 97 -6.07 8.40 16.42
C LEU A 97 -5.03 9.53 16.35
N THR A 98 -4.61 9.92 15.14
CA THR A 98 -3.62 10.98 14.94
C THR A 98 -4.23 12.38 14.82
N ALA A 99 -5.53 12.54 15.09
CA ALA A 99 -6.23 13.81 14.88
C ALA A 99 -6.00 14.39 13.47
N ASN A 100 -5.97 13.51 12.46
CA ASN A 100 -5.70 13.80 11.05
C ASN A 100 -4.31 14.43 10.80
N GLN A 101 -3.33 14.14 11.66
CA GLN A 101 -1.91 14.42 11.43
C GLN A 101 -1.23 13.22 10.77
N HIS A 102 -0.21 13.49 9.96
CA HIS A 102 0.44 12.51 9.09
C HIS A 102 1.96 12.55 9.30
N PRO A 103 2.48 12.00 10.42
CA PRO A 103 3.92 11.87 10.60
C PRO A 103 4.50 11.00 9.49
N ASP A 104 5.60 11.46 8.89
CA ASP A 104 6.31 10.68 7.88
C ASP A 104 7.00 9.44 8.49
N HIS A 105 7.33 8.48 7.63
CA HIS A 105 7.97 7.23 8.05
C HIS A 105 9.29 7.46 8.79
N ASP A 106 10.09 8.45 8.40
CA ASP A 106 11.34 8.80 9.05
C ASP A 106 11.09 9.26 10.50
N THR A 107 10.10 10.13 10.71
CA THR A 107 9.68 10.62 12.03
C THR A 107 9.17 9.48 12.91
N ILE A 108 8.37 8.56 12.35
CA ILE A 108 7.87 7.38 13.06
C ILE A 108 9.04 6.48 13.47
N ALA A 109 9.94 6.18 12.53
CA ALA A 109 11.10 5.33 12.75
C ALA A 109 12.06 5.93 13.78
N GLU A 110 12.35 7.23 13.69
CA GLU A 110 13.22 7.95 14.61
C GLU A 110 12.61 8.03 16.02
N PHE A 111 11.31 8.31 16.13
CA PHE A 111 10.60 8.28 17.41
C PHE A 111 10.71 6.91 18.07
N ARG A 112 10.50 5.83 17.30
CA ARG A 112 10.62 4.46 17.79
C ARG A 112 12.04 4.14 18.26
N LYS A 113 13.05 4.45 17.45
CA LYS A 113 14.47 4.21 17.78
C LYS A 113 14.87 4.96 19.06
N ARG A 114 14.48 6.24 19.18
CA ARG A 114 14.77 7.07 20.34
C ARG A 114 14.18 6.51 21.64
N HIS A 115 12.95 5.98 21.58
CA HIS A 115 12.19 5.57 22.77
C HIS A 115 12.06 4.05 22.94
N LEU A 116 12.82 3.26 22.18
CA LEU A 116 12.70 1.79 22.07
C LEU A 116 12.52 1.09 23.42
N LYS A 117 13.40 1.41 24.38
CA LYS A 117 13.39 0.82 25.72
C LYS A 117 12.12 1.18 26.51
N HIS A 118 11.67 2.42 26.41
CA HIS A 118 10.47 2.90 27.11
C HIS A 118 9.19 2.37 26.47
N LEU A 119 9.16 2.29 25.13
CA LEU A 119 8.05 1.69 24.39
C LEU A 119 7.86 0.22 24.79
N ALA A 120 8.93 -0.58 24.87
CA ALA A 120 8.83 -1.97 25.30
C ALA A 120 8.16 -2.12 26.69
N ASP A 121 8.57 -1.30 27.66
CA ASP A 121 7.99 -1.31 29.00
C ASP A 121 6.51 -0.85 29.02
N LEU A 122 6.15 0.14 28.19
CA LEU A 122 4.76 0.62 28.07
C LEU A 122 3.85 -0.42 27.43
N PHE A 123 4.32 -1.11 26.39
CA PHE A 123 3.54 -2.15 25.71
C PHE A 123 3.23 -3.33 26.66
N VAL A 124 4.18 -3.71 27.52
CA VAL A 124 3.91 -4.71 28.57
C VAL A 124 2.83 -4.22 29.53
N GLN A 125 2.83 -2.94 29.90
CA GLN A 125 1.80 -2.37 30.77
C GLN A 125 0.43 -2.38 30.10
N VAL A 126 0.34 -2.00 28.82
CA VAL A 126 -0.89 -2.06 28.03
C VAL A 126 -1.43 -3.48 28.00
N LEU A 127 -0.60 -4.48 27.66
CA LEU A 127 -1.03 -5.87 27.62
C LEU A 127 -1.56 -6.36 28.98
N ARG A 128 -0.92 -5.96 30.07
CA ARG A 128 -1.40 -6.27 31.44
C ARG A 128 -2.75 -5.60 31.74
N LEU A 129 -2.94 -4.35 31.33
CA LEU A 129 -4.22 -3.63 31.49
C LEU A 129 -5.33 -4.30 30.67
N CYS A 130 -5.03 -4.72 29.44
CA CYS A 130 -5.97 -5.44 28.58
C CYS A 130 -6.40 -6.78 29.19
N GLN A 131 -5.44 -7.53 29.76
CA GLN A 131 -5.74 -8.78 30.46
C GLN A 131 -6.65 -8.55 31.68
N LYS A 132 -6.37 -7.51 32.49
CA LYS A 132 -7.20 -7.16 33.65
C LYS A 132 -8.60 -6.69 33.28
N ALA A 133 -8.73 -5.96 32.18
CA ALA A 133 -10.01 -5.47 31.67
C ALA A 133 -10.88 -6.56 31.00
N GLY A 134 -10.41 -7.81 30.95
CA GLY A 134 -11.14 -8.91 30.31
C GLY A 134 -11.21 -8.78 28.78
N LEU A 135 -10.38 -7.92 28.19
CA LEU A 135 -10.28 -7.73 26.74
C LEU A 135 -9.42 -8.85 26.15
N VAL A 136 -10.00 -10.05 26.13
CA VAL A 136 -9.40 -11.26 25.53
C VAL A 136 -9.07 -11.06 24.05
N LYS A 137 -9.79 -10.14 23.37
CA LYS A 137 -9.64 -9.85 21.95
C LYS A 137 -8.37 -9.08 21.58
N LEU A 138 -7.76 -8.30 22.49
CA LEU A 138 -6.47 -7.65 22.21
C LEU A 138 -5.29 -8.65 22.14
N GLY A 139 -5.54 -9.91 22.52
CA GLY A 139 -4.53 -10.97 22.45
C GLY A 139 -4.08 -11.28 21.03
N HIS A 140 -4.88 -10.99 20.01
CA HIS A 140 -4.50 -11.21 18.61
C HIS A 140 -3.66 -10.05 18.06
N ILE A 141 -2.53 -9.77 18.69
CA ILE A 141 -1.46 -9.02 18.02
C ILE A 141 -0.94 -9.94 16.92
N SER A 142 -1.26 -9.62 15.67
CA SER A 142 -0.76 -10.34 14.51
C SER A 142 0.71 -9.96 14.30
N LEU A 143 1.60 -10.66 14.99
CA LEU A 143 2.93 -10.94 14.47
C LEU A 143 2.73 -11.79 13.22
N ASP A 144 3.44 -11.48 12.14
CA ASP A 144 3.50 -12.23 10.88
C ASP A 144 3.20 -13.74 11.04
N GLY A 145 1.94 -14.14 10.78
CA GLY A 145 1.41 -15.50 10.97
C GLY A 145 1.36 -16.07 12.40
N THR A 146 1.96 -15.43 13.40
CA THR A 146 2.14 -15.95 14.76
C THR A 146 1.08 -15.39 15.71
N LYS A 147 0.01 -16.15 15.92
CA LYS A 147 -1.06 -15.80 16.87
C LYS A 147 -0.54 -15.88 18.31
N VAL A 148 -0.23 -14.74 18.93
CA VAL A 148 0.01 -14.69 20.39
C VAL A 148 -1.31 -15.05 21.07
N LYS A 149 -1.39 -16.22 21.71
CA LYS A 149 -2.60 -16.60 22.47
C LYS A 149 -2.58 -15.88 23.81
N ALA A 150 -3.43 -14.85 23.98
CA ALA A 150 -3.80 -14.41 25.32
C ALA A 150 -4.57 -15.56 26.00
N ASN A 151 -3.94 -16.18 27.00
CA ASN A 151 -4.51 -17.30 27.76
C ASN A 151 -5.58 -16.79 28.73
N ALA A 152 -6.73 -16.37 28.22
CA ALA A 152 -7.88 -15.98 29.02
C ALA A 152 -8.84 -17.18 29.18
N SER A 153 -8.51 -18.09 30.09
CA SER A 153 -9.49 -19.03 30.61
C SER A 153 -9.95 -18.56 31.99
N LYS A 154 -11.27 -18.51 32.22
CA LYS A 154 -11.94 -18.21 33.51
C LYS A 154 -11.52 -19.11 34.69
N ARG A 155 -10.64 -20.11 34.49
CA ARG A 155 -10.18 -21.09 35.51
C ARG A 155 -8.68 -21.04 35.84
N LYS A 156 -8.00 -19.91 35.67
CA LYS A 156 -6.58 -19.78 36.05
C LYS A 156 -6.31 -18.49 36.81
N ALA A 157 -6.56 -18.51 38.11
CA ALA A 157 -5.84 -17.62 39.01
C ALA A 157 -4.34 -17.95 38.85
N MET A 158 -3.60 -17.06 38.17
CA MET A 158 -2.16 -17.22 37.96
C MET A 158 -1.45 -16.78 39.25
N SER A 159 -0.54 -17.61 39.77
CA SER A 159 0.30 -17.20 40.91
C SER A 159 1.20 -16.03 40.53
N TYR A 160 1.58 -15.21 41.50
CA TYR A 160 2.41 -14.02 41.30
C TYR A 160 3.69 -14.30 40.51
N GLY A 161 4.45 -15.35 40.88
CA GLY A 161 5.66 -15.75 40.14
C GLY A 161 5.41 -16.18 38.68
N ARG A 162 4.22 -16.72 38.37
CA ARG A 162 3.84 -17.06 36.99
C ARG A 162 3.48 -15.81 36.19
N MET A 163 2.94 -14.77 36.84
CA MET A 163 2.70 -13.46 36.22
C MET A 163 4.00 -12.74 35.89
N GLU A 164 5.00 -12.80 36.77
CA GLU A 164 6.33 -12.23 36.51
C GLU A 164 7.04 -12.93 35.35
N LYS A 165 7.04 -14.27 35.33
CA LYS A 165 7.59 -15.05 34.22
C LYS A 165 6.90 -14.70 32.90
N LYS A 166 5.56 -14.61 32.89
CA LYS A 166 4.82 -14.27 31.67
C LYS A 166 5.09 -12.83 31.21
N ALA A 167 5.26 -11.90 32.13
CA ALA A 167 5.63 -10.54 31.77
C ALA A 167 7.03 -10.44 31.16
N SER A 168 7.98 -11.24 31.65
CA SER A 168 9.31 -11.34 31.04
C SER A 168 9.25 -11.93 29.63
N GLU A 169 8.44 -12.97 29.40
CA GLU A 169 8.19 -13.51 28.06
C GLU A 169 7.58 -12.45 27.14
N LEU A 170 6.53 -11.76 27.58
CA LEU A 170 5.87 -10.71 26.80
C LEU A 170 6.84 -9.57 26.46
N LYS A 171 7.71 -9.19 27.40
CA LYS A 171 8.73 -8.17 27.15
C LYS A 171 9.68 -8.58 26.02
N LYS A 172 10.15 -9.83 26.03
CA LYS A 172 11.00 -10.36 24.94
C LYS A 172 10.27 -10.40 23.61
N GLU A 173 9.01 -10.83 23.59
CA GLU A 173 8.18 -10.81 22.38
C GLU A 173 8.04 -9.39 21.80
N ILE A 174 7.84 -8.38 22.67
CA ILE A 174 7.74 -6.98 22.26
C ILE A 174 9.09 -6.44 21.77
N GLU A 175 10.20 -6.76 22.45
CA GLU A 175 11.54 -6.36 22.02
C GLU A 175 11.87 -6.95 20.63
N GLN A 176 11.50 -8.20 20.38
CA GLN A 176 11.61 -8.83 19.06
C GLN A 176 10.75 -8.12 18.01
N LEU A 177 9.50 -7.79 18.35
CA LEU A 177 8.60 -7.06 17.45
C LEU A 177 9.19 -5.70 17.05
N LEU A 178 9.69 -4.95 18.02
CA LEU A 178 10.31 -3.64 17.78
C LEU A 178 11.57 -3.76 16.91
N ALA A 179 12.38 -4.80 17.12
CA ALA A 179 13.56 -5.09 16.30
C ALA A 179 13.17 -5.47 14.86
N GLN A 180 12.13 -6.27 14.67
CA GLN A 180 11.61 -6.60 13.35
C GLN A 180 11.10 -5.35 12.61
N ALA A 181 10.41 -4.44 13.32
CA ALA A 181 9.98 -3.18 12.73
C ALA A 181 11.16 -2.32 12.27
N GLU A 182 12.27 -2.30 13.02
CA GLU A 182 13.49 -1.61 12.62
C GLU A 182 14.19 -2.25 11.42
N LEU A 183 14.22 -3.58 11.35
CA LEU A 183 14.74 -4.31 10.19
C LEU A 183 13.90 -4.04 8.94
N ALA A 184 12.56 -4.09 9.05
CA ALA A 184 11.67 -3.79 7.94
C ALA A 184 11.91 -2.38 7.39
N ASP A 185 12.03 -1.38 8.27
CA ASP A 185 12.34 -0.01 7.82
C ASP A 185 13.72 0.07 7.14
N ALA A 186 14.73 -0.64 7.64
CA ALA A 186 16.06 -0.65 7.04
C ALA A 186 16.09 -1.33 5.65
N GLU A 187 15.36 -2.43 5.48
CA GLU A 187 15.18 -3.11 4.19
C GLU A 187 14.43 -2.22 3.20
N GLU A 188 13.37 -1.54 3.66
CA GLU A 188 12.60 -0.61 2.84
C GLU A 188 13.43 0.63 2.46
N ASP A 189 14.25 1.17 3.35
CA ASP A 189 15.19 2.26 3.05
C ASP A 189 16.24 1.84 2.01
N ALA A 190 16.73 0.59 2.08
CA ALA A 190 17.66 0.06 1.09
C ALA A 190 17.01 -0.11 -0.29
N LEU A 191 15.71 -0.45 -0.34
CA LEU A 191 14.98 -0.66 -1.58
C LEU A 191 14.50 0.64 -2.23
N TYR A 192 13.94 1.56 -1.46
CA TYR A 192 13.25 2.75 -1.96
C TYR A 192 14.08 4.04 -1.82
N GLY A 193 15.13 4.00 -1.01
CA GLY A 193 15.93 5.16 -0.65
C GLY A 193 15.36 5.88 0.58
N LYS A 194 16.28 6.36 1.41
CA LYS A 194 15.96 7.11 2.63
C LYS A 194 15.15 8.37 2.32
N GLY A 195 14.03 8.56 3.03
CA GLY A 195 13.15 9.74 2.90
C GLY A 195 12.28 9.80 1.64
N LYS A 196 12.32 8.80 0.75
CA LYS A 196 11.46 8.74 -0.45
C LYS A 196 10.24 7.89 -0.21
N ARG A 197 9.02 8.32 -0.57
CA ARG A 197 7.82 7.48 -0.42
C ARG A 197 7.72 6.40 -1.50
N ASN A 198 7.16 5.25 -1.15
CA ASN A 198 7.07 4.07 -2.04
C ASN A 198 6.08 4.26 -3.20
N GLU A 199 5.07 5.11 -3.04
CA GLU A 199 3.88 5.19 -3.90
C GLU A 199 3.68 6.57 -4.54
N GLU A 200 4.75 7.34 -4.72
CA GLU A 200 4.62 8.59 -5.47
C GLU A 200 4.23 8.26 -6.92
N LEU A 201 3.01 8.68 -7.28
CA LEU A 201 2.65 8.77 -8.69
C LEU A 201 3.70 9.68 -9.36
N PRO A 202 4.17 9.32 -10.57
CA PRO A 202 5.00 10.21 -11.36
C PRO A 202 4.38 11.61 -11.36
N GLU A 203 5.18 12.68 -11.27
CA GLU A 203 4.68 14.07 -11.13
C GLU A 203 3.56 14.39 -12.13
N GLU A 204 3.72 13.89 -13.35
CA GLU A 204 2.78 14.05 -14.47
C GLU A 204 1.40 13.40 -14.23
N LEU A 205 1.29 12.48 -13.28
CA LEU A 205 0.06 11.78 -12.88
C LEU A 205 -0.46 12.20 -11.50
N GLN A 206 0.15 13.18 -10.82
CA GLN A 206 -0.30 13.61 -9.49
C GLN A 206 -1.62 14.39 -9.53
N PHE A 207 -1.84 15.19 -10.57
CA PHE A 207 -3.04 16.04 -10.70
C PHE A 207 -4.14 15.37 -11.52
N ARG A 208 -5.41 15.61 -11.15
CA ARG A 208 -6.56 15.04 -11.88
C ARG A 208 -6.56 15.44 -13.36
N GLN A 209 -6.28 16.72 -13.64
CA GLN A 209 -6.27 17.25 -15.00
C GLN A 209 -5.15 16.62 -15.84
N SER A 210 -3.94 16.50 -15.28
CA SER A 210 -2.81 15.89 -15.98
C SER A 210 -3.01 14.39 -16.21
N ARG A 211 -3.56 13.66 -15.21
CA ARG A 211 -3.97 12.25 -15.38
C ARG A 211 -4.99 12.09 -16.50
N LEU A 212 -6.04 12.91 -16.51
CA LEU A 212 -7.09 12.81 -17.53
C LEU A 212 -6.53 13.07 -18.92
N LYS A 213 -5.67 14.09 -19.06
CA LYS A 213 -4.97 14.41 -20.32
C LYS A 213 -4.17 13.20 -20.82
N LYS A 214 -3.32 12.60 -19.98
CA LYS A 214 -2.54 11.40 -20.34
C LYS A 214 -3.39 10.20 -20.70
N ILE A 215 -4.50 9.97 -20.00
CA ILE A 215 -5.44 8.89 -20.32
C ILE A 215 -6.05 9.10 -21.71
N LEU A 216 -6.43 10.33 -22.04
CA LEU A 216 -6.99 10.66 -23.34
C LEU A 216 -5.95 10.55 -24.47
N GLU A 217 -4.73 11.02 -24.24
CA GLU A 217 -3.62 10.87 -25.20
C GLU A 217 -3.29 9.41 -25.47
N ALA A 218 -3.19 8.57 -24.43
CA ALA A 218 -2.95 7.14 -24.59
C ALA A 218 -4.10 6.44 -25.35
N LYS A 219 -5.35 6.84 -25.09
CA LYS A 219 -6.52 6.33 -25.79
C LYS A 219 -6.48 6.71 -27.27
N GLN A 220 -6.23 7.97 -27.59
CA GLN A 220 -6.13 8.45 -28.98
C GLN A 220 -5.02 7.74 -29.74
N ALA A 221 -3.86 7.57 -29.11
CA ALA A 221 -2.74 6.91 -29.74
C ALA A 221 -3.00 5.40 -29.99
N LEU A 222 -3.73 4.72 -29.09
CA LEU A 222 -4.22 3.35 -29.34
C LEU A 222 -5.24 3.28 -30.48
N GLU A 223 -6.13 4.25 -30.59
CA GLU A 223 -7.09 4.35 -31.69
C GLU A 223 -6.38 4.61 -33.04
N GLU A 224 -5.34 5.45 -33.04
CA GLU A 224 -4.56 5.74 -34.25
C GLU A 224 -3.70 4.54 -34.68
N GLU A 225 -3.03 3.86 -33.75
CA GLU A 225 -2.32 2.60 -34.06
C GLU A 225 -3.25 1.56 -34.66
N ALA A 226 -4.46 1.41 -34.11
CA ALA A 226 -5.46 0.48 -34.64
C ALA A 226 -5.93 0.88 -36.05
N ARG A 227 -6.07 2.17 -36.34
CA ARG A 227 -6.38 2.67 -37.68
C ARG A 227 -5.25 2.38 -38.67
N ILE A 228 -4.00 2.67 -38.30
CA ILE A 228 -2.82 2.42 -39.14
C ILE A 228 -2.69 0.92 -39.43
N GLU A 229 -2.84 0.07 -38.40
CA GLU A 229 -2.76 -1.38 -38.57
C GLU A 229 -3.92 -1.93 -39.42
N ALA A 230 -5.13 -1.37 -39.25
CA ALA A 230 -6.27 -1.70 -40.10
C ALA A 230 -6.01 -1.34 -41.56
N GLU A 231 -5.47 -0.14 -41.82
CA GLU A 231 -5.13 0.35 -43.15
C GLU A 231 -4.02 -0.49 -43.82
N ALA A 232 -2.96 -0.84 -43.08
CA ALA A 232 -1.90 -1.73 -43.55
C ALA A 232 -2.42 -3.13 -43.93
N LYS A 233 -3.45 -3.63 -43.24
CA LYS A 233 -4.10 -4.93 -43.51
C LYS A 233 -5.19 -4.87 -44.60
N ARG A 234 -5.63 -3.69 -45.05
CA ARG A 234 -6.63 -3.54 -46.12
C ARG A 234 -6.23 -4.22 -47.43
N PRO A 235 -5.03 -4.05 -48.00
CA PRO A 235 -4.67 -4.68 -49.27
C PRO A 235 -4.69 -6.22 -49.17
N GLU A 236 -4.22 -6.78 -48.06
CA GLU A 236 -4.27 -8.23 -47.81
C GLU A 236 -5.73 -8.74 -47.70
N TYR A 237 -6.59 -7.97 -47.01
CA TYR A 237 -8.02 -8.26 -46.93
C TYR A 237 -8.69 -8.22 -48.32
N GLU A 238 -8.40 -7.22 -49.15
CA GLU A 238 -8.97 -7.10 -50.49
C GLU A 238 -8.54 -8.27 -51.40
N ALA A 239 -7.27 -8.68 -51.34
CA ALA A 239 -6.78 -9.86 -52.05
C ALA A 239 -7.49 -11.14 -51.57
N ARG A 240 -7.64 -11.33 -50.26
CA ARG A 240 -8.39 -12.47 -49.67
C ARG A 240 -9.87 -12.45 -50.02
N LYS A 241 -10.48 -11.27 -50.14
CA LYS A 241 -11.88 -11.10 -50.54
C LYS A 241 -12.08 -11.51 -52.00
N LYS A 242 -11.23 -11.01 -52.91
CA LYS A 242 -11.28 -11.37 -54.34
C LYS A 242 -11.14 -12.88 -54.55
N THR A 243 -10.11 -13.49 -53.95
CA THR A 243 -9.90 -14.95 -54.02
C THR A 243 -11.04 -15.77 -53.41
N TYR A 244 -11.75 -15.25 -52.41
CA TYR A 244 -12.94 -15.88 -51.84
C TYR A 244 -14.16 -15.76 -52.78
N GLU A 245 -14.32 -14.62 -53.45
CA GLU A 245 -15.41 -14.37 -54.41
C GLU A 245 -15.28 -15.22 -55.69
N GLU A 246 -14.05 -15.52 -56.13
CA GLU A 246 -13.74 -16.33 -57.32
C GLU A 246 -13.93 -17.85 -57.12
N LYS A 247 -13.97 -18.35 -55.86
CA LYS A 247 -14.12 -19.79 -55.58
C LYS A 247 -15.56 -20.28 -55.81
N THR A 248 -15.72 -21.25 -56.71
CA THR A 248 -16.97 -21.99 -56.91
C THR A 248 -17.18 -23.04 -55.80
N GLY A 249 -18.38 -23.05 -55.19
CA GLY A 249 -18.70 -23.95 -54.07
C GLY A 249 -18.27 -23.44 -52.69
N ARG A 250 -18.60 -22.16 -52.36
CA ARG A 250 -18.29 -21.45 -51.12
C ARG A 250 -18.44 -22.33 -49.86
N ARG A 251 -17.33 -22.85 -49.34
CA ARG A 251 -17.26 -23.51 -48.01
C ARG A 251 -16.34 -22.68 -47.11
N GLY A 252 -16.85 -22.28 -45.94
CA GLY A 252 -16.13 -21.47 -44.96
C GLY A 252 -16.75 -20.08 -44.72
N ARG A 253 -16.18 -19.34 -43.76
CA ARG A 253 -16.66 -18.00 -43.38
C ARG A 253 -15.97 -16.94 -44.25
N PRO A 254 -16.68 -15.91 -44.73
CA PRO A 254 -16.05 -14.84 -45.51
C PRO A 254 -14.97 -14.12 -44.70
N PRO A 255 -13.90 -13.62 -45.34
CA PRO A 255 -12.89 -12.81 -44.68
C PRO A 255 -13.55 -11.58 -44.05
N LYS A 256 -13.16 -11.26 -42.81
CA LYS A 256 -13.67 -10.08 -42.10
C LYS A 256 -12.80 -8.86 -42.40
N PRO A 257 -13.39 -7.66 -42.52
CA PRO A 257 -12.60 -6.44 -42.65
C PRO A 257 -11.73 -6.22 -41.40
N PRO A 258 -10.53 -5.63 -41.54
CA PRO A 258 -9.73 -5.20 -40.41
C PRO A 258 -10.50 -4.21 -39.51
N SER A 259 -10.38 -4.35 -38.19
CA SER A 259 -11.02 -3.46 -37.22
C SER A 259 -10.20 -2.19 -37.04
N GLU A 260 -10.81 -1.02 -37.23
CA GLU A 260 -10.20 0.30 -36.96
C GLU A 260 -10.17 0.64 -35.47
N LYS A 261 -10.83 -0.15 -34.63
CA LYS A 261 -10.81 0.01 -33.16
C LYS A 261 -9.76 -0.90 -32.56
N PRO A 262 -9.04 -0.45 -31.51
CA PRO A 262 -8.06 -1.27 -30.81
C PRO A 262 -8.74 -2.49 -30.20
N ASP A 263 -8.01 -3.61 -30.16
CA ASP A 263 -8.46 -4.82 -29.47
C ASP A 263 -8.64 -4.52 -27.97
N PRO A 264 -9.74 -4.98 -27.32
CA PRO A 264 -9.94 -4.81 -25.89
C PRO A 264 -8.80 -5.30 -24.99
N LYS A 265 -7.93 -6.19 -25.49
CA LYS A 265 -6.77 -6.72 -24.77
C LYS A 265 -5.46 -5.97 -25.06
N THR A 266 -5.47 -5.01 -25.98
CA THR A 266 -4.27 -4.21 -26.27
C THR A 266 -3.89 -3.37 -25.05
N GLN A 267 -2.63 -3.42 -24.67
CA GLN A 267 -2.08 -2.69 -23.53
C GLN A 267 -0.99 -1.72 -24.01
N ARG A 268 -0.97 -0.52 -23.41
CA ARG A 268 0.05 0.50 -23.64
C ARG A 268 0.54 1.02 -22.30
N ASN A 269 1.84 1.21 -22.17
CA ASN A 269 2.44 1.75 -20.96
C ASN A 269 2.35 3.29 -20.97
N PHE A 270 1.94 3.89 -19.83
CA PHE A 270 1.77 5.33 -19.66
C PHE A 270 3.06 6.10 -19.36
N THR A 271 4.09 5.43 -18.87
CA THR A 271 5.40 6.04 -18.58
C THR A 271 6.39 5.85 -19.71
N ASP A 272 6.21 4.79 -20.50
CA ASP A 272 7.07 4.48 -21.65
C ASP A 272 6.23 3.91 -22.81
N PRO A 273 5.71 4.77 -23.70
CA PRO A 273 4.78 4.38 -24.75
C PRO A 273 5.33 3.38 -25.78
N GLU A 274 6.66 3.33 -25.96
CA GLU A 274 7.33 2.49 -26.95
C GLU A 274 7.61 1.07 -26.42
N SER A 275 7.54 0.87 -25.11
CA SER A 275 7.72 -0.44 -24.49
C SER A 275 6.48 -1.32 -24.62
N ARG A 276 6.67 -2.64 -24.82
CA ARG A 276 5.60 -3.64 -24.87
C ARG A 276 5.86 -4.78 -23.90
N ILE A 277 4.79 -5.44 -23.45
CA ILE A 277 4.89 -6.69 -22.70
C ILE A 277 5.27 -7.81 -23.68
N MET A 278 6.44 -8.40 -23.48
CA MET A 278 7.00 -9.45 -24.33
C MET A 278 7.37 -10.68 -23.48
N PRO A 279 7.29 -11.90 -24.02
CA PRO A 279 7.75 -13.09 -23.32
C PRO A 279 9.27 -13.02 -23.12
N ALA A 280 9.74 -13.36 -21.92
CA ALA A 280 11.17 -13.46 -21.64
C ALA A 280 11.78 -14.70 -22.32
N SER A 281 13.02 -14.60 -22.78
CA SER A 281 13.74 -15.74 -23.36
C SER A 281 13.88 -16.86 -22.32
N GLY A 282 13.30 -18.03 -22.60
CA GLY A 282 13.48 -19.24 -21.79
C GLY A 282 12.56 -19.42 -20.57
N ALA A 283 11.56 -18.57 -20.33
CA ALA A 283 10.66 -18.71 -19.17
C ALA A 283 9.18 -18.40 -19.46
N LYS A 284 8.28 -18.90 -18.60
CA LYS A 284 6.84 -18.51 -18.53
C LYS A 284 6.64 -17.12 -17.88
N SER A 285 7.58 -16.20 -18.04
CA SER A 285 7.51 -14.84 -17.50
C SER A 285 7.44 -13.81 -18.63
N PHE A 286 6.75 -12.71 -18.36
CA PHE A 286 6.65 -11.58 -19.28
C PHE A 286 7.49 -10.42 -18.75
N ILE A 287 8.16 -9.70 -19.64
CA ILE A 287 8.95 -8.51 -19.33
C ILE A 287 8.43 -7.32 -20.15
N GLN A 288 8.50 -6.13 -19.57
CA GLN A 288 8.29 -4.88 -20.30
C GLN A 288 9.60 -4.53 -20.99
N GLY A 289 9.62 -4.49 -22.33
CA GLY A 289 10.85 -4.27 -23.08
C GLY A 289 10.62 -3.75 -24.50
N TYR A 290 11.71 -3.59 -25.23
CA TYR A 290 11.70 -3.16 -26.63
C TYR A 290 12.08 -4.32 -27.54
N ASN A 291 11.53 -4.33 -28.75
CA ASN A 291 11.94 -5.25 -29.80
C ASN A 291 13.13 -4.66 -30.57
N CYS A 292 14.34 -4.80 -30.01
CA CYS A 292 15.56 -4.31 -30.67
C CYS A 292 16.08 -5.36 -31.66
N GLN A 293 16.13 -5.01 -32.95
CA GLN A 293 16.88 -5.78 -33.94
C GLN A 293 18.33 -5.28 -33.97
N ALA A 294 19.26 -6.06 -33.43
CA ALA A 294 20.68 -5.79 -33.56
C ALA A 294 21.19 -6.46 -34.86
N ALA A 295 21.56 -5.66 -35.85
CA ALA A 295 22.30 -6.12 -37.01
C ALA A 295 23.80 -5.92 -36.74
N VAL A 296 24.57 -7.01 -36.73
CA VAL A 296 26.03 -6.97 -36.65
C VAL A 296 26.56 -7.17 -38.07
N ASP A 297 27.21 -6.15 -38.62
CA ASP A 297 27.96 -6.27 -39.88
C ASP A 297 29.34 -6.89 -39.59
N GLN A 298 29.79 -7.79 -40.46
CA GLN A 298 30.94 -8.68 -40.28
C GLN A 298 32.31 -7.96 -40.41
N SER A 299 32.33 -6.62 -40.40
CA SER A 299 33.48 -5.79 -40.72
C SER A 299 34.26 -5.27 -39.49
N SER A 300 34.14 -5.92 -38.32
CA SER A 300 34.78 -5.47 -37.08
C SER A 300 35.52 -6.57 -36.28
N ASP A 301 36.08 -7.57 -36.97
CA ASP A 301 37.10 -8.47 -36.40
C ASP A 301 38.51 -8.07 -36.90
N ASP A 302 38.99 -6.90 -36.47
CA ASP A 302 40.43 -6.61 -36.54
C ASP A 302 40.85 -5.58 -35.46
N PHE A 303 40.76 -5.99 -34.20
CA PHE A 303 41.59 -5.38 -33.15
C PHE A 303 42.46 -6.46 -32.50
N ARG A 304 43.66 -6.57 -33.06
CA ARG A 304 44.77 -7.40 -32.61
C ARG A 304 45.08 -7.13 -31.13
N ARG A 305 45.27 -8.23 -30.41
CA ARG A 305 46.04 -8.29 -29.16
C ARG A 305 47.40 -7.63 -29.33
N VAL A 306 47.69 -6.62 -28.51
CA VAL A 306 48.98 -6.37 -27.84
C VAL A 306 48.66 -5.99 -26.41
#